data_AF-A0A925UG40-F1
#
_entry.id   AF-A0A925UG40-F1
#
_cell.length_a   1.000
_cell.length_b   1.000
_cell.length_c   1.000
_cell.angle_alpha   90.00
_cell.angle_beta   90.00
_cell.angle_gamma   90.00
#
_symmetry.space_group_name_H-M   'P 1'
#
loop_
_entity.id
_entity.type
_entity.pdbx_description
1 polymer ?
#
loop_
_entity_poly.entity_id
_entity_poly.type
_entity_poly.pdbx_seq_one_letter_code
_entity_poly.pdbx_strand_id
1 'polypeptide(L)'
;NLDLGSSVLEPLKPLRTHIVLTDGVLTLRDFDARTGQGRLYGMLQLDGRTAPAIWNADMRWEGIRLESWIKQARDDNAPPYITGRFGGQARVTGQGKSTAAILGSLRGGVRVRIADGSVSHLIVEATGLDIAQGLGMLLKGDDSLALQCTVADFSAEQGVLRPRAFVVDTTDSLLLVDGSISLASEGMDLKITSLPKDFSPFALRTPVRLRGSFADPSVSLDPSRLAPRVGAAAVLALLNPVAAVLPFIDFGDTEEAKKGVDACRELSNRIAAKPLLPAPAAKPPRAG
;
A
#
# COMPACT_ATOMS: atom_id res chain seq x y z
N ASN A 1 6.12 13.53 23.52
CA ASN A 1 6.44 12.26 22.84
C ASN A 1 5.20 11.40 22.85
N LEU A 2 4.70 11.02 21.68
CA LEU A 2 3.55 10.13 21.58
C LEU A 2 4.05 8.72 21.27
N ASP A 3 3.80 7.79 22.19
CA ASP A 3 3.98 6.37 21.96
C ASP A 3 2.76 5.86 21.19
N LEU A 4 3.00 5.08 20.14
CA LEU A 4 1.94 4.50 19.31
C LEU A 4 1.40 3.19 19.89
N GLY A 5 1.94 2.72 21.01
CA GLY A 5 1.54 1.45 21.64
C GLY A 5 1.94 0.22 20.82
N SER A 6 2.87 0.39 19.87
CA SER A 6 3.40 -0.66 19.02
C SER A 6 4.92 -0.62 19.04
N SER A 7 5.56 -1.75 19.36
CA SER A 7 7.01 -1.91 19.28
C SER A 7 7.52 -1.98 17.82
N VAL A 8 6.62 -2.24 16.88
CA VAL A 8 6.91 -2.41 15.44
C VAL A 8 7.14 -1.06 14.76
N LEU A 9 6.54 0.02 15.28
CA LEU A 9 6.56 1.33 14.65
C LEU A 9 7.44 2.31 15.43
N GLU A 10 8.12 3.21 14.71
CA GLU A 10 8.87 4.29 15.36
C GLU A 10 7.93 5.34 15.97
N PRO A 11 8.19 5.82 17.21
CA PRO A 11 7.35 6.83 17.86
C PRO A 11 7.41 8.20 17.19
N LEU A 12 6.43 9.05 17.49
CA LEU A 12 6.32 10.41 16.97
C LEU A 12 7.03 11.42 17.91
N LYS A 13 8.13 12.02 17.44
CA LYS A 13 8.97 12.93 18.25
C LYS A 13 9.74 13.96 17.41
N PRO A 14 9.78 15.25 17.80
CA PRO A 14 8.87 15.89 18.76
C PRO A 14 7.45 15.90 18.18
N LEU A 15 6.45 16.12 19.04
CA LEU A 15 5.07 16.39 18.63
C LEU A 15 4.74 17.82 19.06
N ARG A 16 4.28 18.64 18.12
CA ARG A 16 3.78 20.00 18.33
C ARG A 16 2.36 20.07 17.80
N THR A 17 1.47 20.73 18.53
CA THR A 17 0.10 20.98 18.12
C THR A 17 -0.51 22.05 19.02
N HIS A 18 -1.53 22.76 18.53
CA HIS A 18 -2.36 23.62 19.34
C HIS A 18 -3.70 22.94 19.63
N ILE A 19 -3.98 22.70 20.91
CA ILE A 19 -5.18 21.99 21.35
C ILE A 19 -6.25 23.01 21.76
N VAL A 20 -7.42 22.92 21.13
CA VAL A 20 -8.56 23.80 21.42
C VAL A 20 -9.78 22.93 21.72
N LEU A 21 -10.44 23.18 22.84
CA LEU A 21 -11.73 22.56 23.18
C LEU A 21 -12.78 23.67 23.27
N THR A 22 -13.83 23.58 22.45
CA THR A 22 -14.93 24.55 22.45
C THR A 22 -16.24 23.80 22.26
N ASP A 23 -17.18 23.98 23.18
CA ASP A 23 -18.53 23.38 23.14
C ASP A 23 -18.54 21.87 22.85
N GLY A 24 -17.63 21.10 23.48
CA GLY A 24 -17.53 19.65 23.28
C GLY A 24 -16.83 19.21 21.99
N VAL A 25 -16.23 20.15 21.25
CA VAL A 25 -15.43 19.87 20.05
C VAL A 25 -13.96 20.11 20.33
N LEU A 26 -13.17 19.04 20.34
CA LEU A 26 -11.71 19.07 20.50
C LEU A 26 -11.05 19.18 19.13
N THR A 27 -10.16 20.14 18.94
CA THR A 27 -9.39 20.33 17.71
C THR A 27 -7.89 20.39 18.02
N LEU A 28 -7.11 19.57 17.33
CA LEU A 28 -5.65 19.61 17.32
C LEU A 28 -5.24 20.29 16.02
N ARG A 29 -4.93 21.59 16.10
CA ARG A 29 -4.47 22.39 14.97
C ARG A 29 -2.96 22.33 14.87
N ASP A 30 -2.45 22.59 13.67
CA ASP A 30 -1.02 22.65 13.37
C ASP A 30 -0.28 21.42 13.93
N PHE A 31 -0.90 20.24 13.80
CA PHE A 31 -0.28 18.99 14.18
C PHE A 31 1.01 18.87 13.36
N ASP A 32 2.13 18.67 14.05
CA ASP A 32 3.45 18.51 13.46
C ASP A 32 4.25 17.52 14.29
N ALA A 33 4.62 16.41 13.66
CA ALA A 33 5.44 15.39 14.26
C ALA A 33 6.51 14.90 13.30
N ARG A 34 7.58 14.31 13.84
CA ARG A 34 8.60 13.59 13.07
C ARG A 34 8.62 12.12 13.45
N THR A 35 8.88 11.27 12.47
CA THR A 35 9.03 9.81 12.60
C THR A 35 9.66 9.26 11.33
N GLY A 36 10.49 8.22 11.40
CA GLY A 36 11.18 7.65 10.25
C GLY A 36 11.99 8.68 9.47
N GLN A 37 12.59 9.67 10.14
CA GLN A 37 13.25 10.85 9.53
C GLN A 37 12.31 11.75 8.69
N GLY A 38 11.03 11.41 8.58
CA GLY A 38 10.01 12.15 7.86
C GLY A 38 9.20 13.09 8.74
N ARG A 39 8.11 13.60 8.17
CA ARG A 39 7.16 14.51 8.83
C ARG A 39 5.75 13.97 8.71
N LEU A 40 4.96 14.09 9.77
CA LEU A 40 3.52 13.91 9.79
C LEU A 40 2.89 15.21 10.27
N TYR A 41 1.96 15.77 9.51
CA TYR A 41 1.40 17.09 9.80
C TYR A 41 -0.05 17.23 9.32
N GLY A 42 -0.83 18.10 9.95
CA GLY A 42 -2.22 18.32 9.58
C GLY A 42 -3.13 18.81 10.70
N MET A 43 -4.38 18.37 10.67
CA MET A 43 -5.39 18.67 11.67
C MET A 43 -6.21 17.44 12.03
N LEU A 44 -6.50 17.31 13.32
CA LEU A 44 -7.43 16.32 13.86
C LEU A 44 -8.55 17.04 14.61
N GLN A 45 -9.76 16.51 14.52
CA GLN A 45 -10.92 17.03 15.25
C GLN A 45 -11.74 15.88 15.79
N LEU A 46 -12.25 16.04 17.01
CA LEU A 46 -13.21 15.17 17.66
C LEU A 46 -14.43 16.00 18.06
N ASP A 47 -15.58 15.71 17.48
CA ASP A 47 -16.87 16.26 17.87
C ASP A 47 -17.57 15.31 18.86
N GLY A 48 -17.53 15.67 20.14
CA GLY A 48 -18.14 14.91 21.22
C GLY A 48 -19.61 15.24 21.48
N ARG A 49 -20.23 16.12 20.67
CA ARG A 49 -21.64 16.50 20.85
C ARG A 49 -22.62 15.43 20.37
N THR A 50 -22.14 14.48 19.57
CA THR A 50 -22.90 13.32 19.11
C THR A 50 -22.44 12.05 19.82
N ALA A 51 -23.33 11.06 19.91
CA ALA A 51 -23.01 9.72 20.38
C ALA A 51 -23.35 8.70 19.28
N PRO A 52 -22.36 8.02 18.65
CA PRO A 52 -20.92 8.12 18.91
C PRO A 52 -20.31 9.47 18.48
N ALA A 53 -19.13 9.78 19.04
CA ALA A 53 -18.39 10.98 18.69
C ALA A 53 -17.81 10.87 17.27
N ILE A 54 -17.78 11.98 16.54
CA ILE A 54 -17.29 12.05 15.15
C ILE A 54 -15.85 12.52 15.13
N TRP A 55 -14.98 11.79 14.44
CA TRP A 55 -13.58 12.13 14.22
C TRP A 55 -13.37 12.61 12.80
N ASN A 56 -12.66 13.73 12.62
CA ASN A 56 -12.18 14.18 11.32
C ASN A 56 -10.66 14.27 11.32
N ALA A 57 -10.04 13.81 10.25
CA ALA A 57 -8.61 13.90 10.04
C ALA A 57 -8.32 14.43 8.62
N ASP A 58 -7.54 15.51 8.54
CA ASP A 58 -6.85 15.92 7.32
C ASP A 58 -5.36 15.90 7.62
N MET A 59 -4.72 14.80 7.22
CA MET A 59 -3.36 14.47 7.58
C MET A 59 -2.51 14.30 6.33
N ARG A 60 -1.25 14.70 6.43
CA ARG A 60 -0.23 14.51 5.41
C ARG A 60 1.04 13.99 6.03
N TRP A 61 1.76 13.19 5.26
CA TRP A 61 3.08 12.74 5.63
C TRP A 61 4.01 12.75 4.44
N GLU A 62 5.28 12.92 4.73
CA GLU A 62 6.31 12.99 3.70
C GLU A 62 7.66 12.57 4.23
N GLY A 63 8.41 11.88 3.39
CA GLY A 63 9.81 11.52 3.64
C GLY A 63 10.00 10.51 4.77
N ILE A 64 8.94 9.78 5.17
CA ILE A 64 9.06 8.72 6.17
C ILE A 64 9.83 7.57 5.54
N ARG A 65 11.03 7.28 6.04
CA ARG A 65 11.84 6.13 5.63
C ARG A 65 11.22 4.86 6.19
N LEU A 66 10.66 4.04 5.31
CA LEU A 66 9.95 2.81 5.69
C LEU A 66 10.85 1.86 6.47
N GLU A 67 12.12 1.73 6.06
CA GLU A 67 13.10 0.87 6.72
C GLU A 67 13.54 1.36 8.11
N SER A 68 13.34 2.64 8.42
CA SER A 68 13.55 3.17 9.78
C SER A 68 12.27 3.08 10.61
N TRP A 69 11.12 3.25 9.96
CA TRP A 69 9.82 3.31 10.61
C TRP A 69 9.26 1.93 10.96
N ILE A 70 9.42 0.95 10.07
CA ILE A 70 8.96 -0.43 10.22
C ILE A 70 10.12 -1.28 10.75
N LYS A 71 10.05 -1.63 12.03
CA LYS A 71 11.07 -2.44 12.71
C LYS A 71 10.75 -3.93 12.59
N GLN A 72 10.78 -4.46 11.37
CA GLN A 72 10.66 -5.90 11.14
C GLN A 72 12.03 -6.56 11.26
N ALA A 73 12.13 -7.57 12.13
CA ALA A 73 13.29 -8.45 12.17
C ALA A 73 13.25 -9.36 10.93
N ARG A 74 14.38 -9.48 10.24
CA ARG A 74 14.61 -10.52 9.23
C ARG A 74 15.75 -11.42 9.71
N ASP A 75 15.68 -12.69 9.35
CA ASP A 75 16.77 -13.62 9.58
C ASP A 75 18.01 -13.20 8.75
N ASP A 76 19.21 -13.56 9.24
CA ASP A 76 20.49 -13.50 8.50
C ASP A 76 20.90 -12.16 7.86
N ASN A 77 20.54 -11.02 8.47
CA ASN A 77 20.85 -9.66 7.95
C ASN A 77 20.25 -9.37 6.55
N ALA A 78 19.19 -10.07 6.15
CA ALA A 78 18.52 -9.80 4.88
C ALA A 78 18.05 -8.33 4.79
N PRO A 79 18.11 -7.70 3.59
CA PRO A 79 17.67 -6.32 3.41
C PRO A 79 16.20 -6.14 3.77
N PRO A 80 15.71 -4.95 4.17
CA PRO A 80 14.29 -4.77 4.48
C PRO A 80 13.38 -5.19 3.32
N TYR A 81 12.23 -5.81 3.62
CA TYR A 81 11.27 -6.24 2.60
C TYR A 81 10.80 -5.10 1.69
N ILE A 82 10.72 -3.89 2.25
CA ILE A 82 10.45 -2.68 1.52
C ILE A 82 11.25 -1.54 2.12
N THR A 83 11.80 -0.69 1.25
CA THR A 83 12.51 0.53 1.62
C THR A 83 11.92 1.71 0.86
N GLY A 84 12.28 2.91 1.31
CA GLY A 84 12.03 4.14 0.56
C GLY A 84 11.26 5.18 1.34
N ARG A 85 11.04 6.31 0.68
CA ARG A 85 10.39 7.50 1.23
C ARG A 85 8.88 7.43 1.02
N PHE A 86 8.18 7.07 2.09
CA PHE A 86 6.74 7.07 2.15
C PHE A 86 6.19 8.49 2.32
N GLY A 87 5.23 8.82 1.48
CA GLY A 87 4.52 10.09 1.50
C GLY A 87 3.06 9.90 1.12
N GLY A 88 2.21 10.84 1.51
CA GLY A 88 0.80 10.71 1.25
C GLY A 88 -0.06 11.70 2.01
N GLN A 89 -1.37 11.45 1.93
CA GLN A 89 -2.38 12.21 2.61
C GLN A 89 -3.64 11.39 2.85
N ALA A 90 -4.35 11.72 3.93
CA ALA A 90 -5.65 11.16 4.26
C ALA A 90 -6.60 12.30 4.61
N ARG A 91 -7.78 12.30 3.98
CA ARG A 91 -8.92 13.10 4.42
C ARG A 91 -10.06 12.14 4.71
N VAL A 92 -10.31 11.93 5.99
CA VAL A 92 -11.24 10.89 6.45
C VAL A 92 -12.07 11.36 7.63
N THR A 93 -13.25 10.78 7.74
CA THR A 93 -14.14 10.90 8.88
C THR A 93 -14.42 9.52 9.44
N GLY A 94 -14.43 9.37 10.77
CA GLY A 94 -14.76 8.13 11.46
C GLY A 94 -15.65 8.41 12.66
N GLN A 95 -16.19 7.37 13.30
CA GLN A 95 -17.06 7.47 14.46
C GLN A 95 -16.77 6.34 15.45
N GLY A 96 -16.67 6.64 16.74
CA GLY A 96 -16.47 5.60 17.73
C GLY A 96 -15.87 6.07 19.04
N LYS A 97 -15.89 5.17 20.02
CA LYS A 97 -15.30 5.36 21.35
C LYS A 97 -13.93 4.66 21.52
N SER A 98 -13.47 3.96 20.49
CA SER A 98 -12.19 3.25 20.46
C SER A 98 -11.54 3.40 19.09
N THR A 99 -10.23 3.21 19.01
CA THR A 99 -9.49 3.23 17.73
C THR A 99 -10.09 2.26 16.72
N ALA A 100 -10.41 1.03 17.14
CA ALA A 100 -11.03 0.03 16.27
C ALA A 100 -12.39 0.49 15.72
N ALA A 101 -13.27 1.08 16.55
CA ALA A 101 -14.56 1.58 16.09
C ALA A 101 -14.41 2.77 15.12
N ILE A 102 -13.46 3.67 15.39
CA ILE A 102 -13.15 4.82 14.53
C ILE A 102 -12.64 4.33 13.18
N LEU A 103 -11.66 3.42 13.17
CA LEU A 103 -11.07 2.85 11.95
C LEU A 103 -12.10 2.03 11.17
N GLY A 104 -12.92 1.23 11.85
CA GLY A 104 -13.97 0.40 11.26
C GLY A 104 -15.16 1.18 10.70
N SER A 105 -15.24 2.49 10.93
CA SER A 105 -16.29 3.36 10.37
C SER A 105 -15.75 4.44 9.43
N LEU A 106 -14.45 4.38 9.10
CA LEU A 106 -13.80 5.39 8.27
C LEU A 106 -14.48 5.55 6.91
N ARG A 107 -14.61 6.81 6.50
CA ARG A 107 -15.05 7.26 5.19
C ARG A 107 -14.13 8.33 4.66
N GLY A 108 -13.86 8.35 3.36
CA GLY A 108 -13.08 9.39 2.72
C GLY A 108 -11.99 8.85 1.80
N GLY A 109 -10.92 9.63 1.63
CA GLY A 109 -9.86 9.32 0.66
C GLY A 109 -8.48 9.24 1.30
N VAL A 110 -7.71 8.22 0.91
CA VAL A 110 -6.32 8.04 1.32
C VAL A 110 -5.48 7.88 0.06
N ARG A 111 -4.42 8.68 -0.08
CA ARG A 111 -3.51 8.62 -1.23
C ARG A 111 -2.07 8.54 -0.74
N VAL A 112 -1.32 7.59 -1.27
CA VAL A 112 0.03 7.28 -0.82
C VAL A 112 0.98 7.07 -1.99
N ARG A 113 2.26 7.33 -1.76
CA ARG A 113 3.35 7.05 -2.69
C ARG A 113 4.59 6.56 -1.94
N ILE A 114 5.43 5.81 -2.62
CA ILE A 114 6.79 5.48 -2.19
C ILE A 114 7.74 5.98 -3.27
N ALA A 115 8.76 6.74 -2.87
CA ALA A 115 9.81 7.23 -3.75
C ALA A 115 11.17 6.71 -3.27
N ASP A 116 12.13 6.58 -4.19
CA ASP A 116 13.51 6.16 -3.90
C ASP A 116 13.57 4.87 -3.07
N GLY A 117 12.75 3.89 -3.44
CA GLY A 117 12.56 2.66 -2.67
C GLY A 117 13.02 1.42 -3.39
N SER A 118 13.06 0.33 -2.64
CA SER A 118 13.23 -1.02 -3.16
C SER A 118 12.25 -1.97 -2.49
N VAL A 119 12.03 -3.12 -3.10
CA VAL A 119 11.25 -4.22 -2.54
C VAL A 119 12.07 -5.50 -2.67
N SER A 120 11.92 -6.41 -1.71
CA SER A 120 12.50 -7.76 -1.77
C SER A 120 12.14 -8.42 -3.09
N HIS A 121 13.18 -8.90 -3.80
CA HIS A 121 13.01 -9.60 -5.05
C HIS A 121 12.21 -10.89 -4.85
N LEU A 122 12.48 -11.59 -3.75
CA LEU A 122 11.74 -12.78 -3.34
C LEU A 122 10.24 -12.52 -3.17
N ILE A 123 9.84 -11.38 -2.58
CA ILE A 123 8.42 -11.02 -2.48
C ILE A 123 7.81 -10.86 -3.88
N VAL A 124 8.50 -10.14 -4.78
CA VAL A 124 7.98 -9.87 -6.12
C VAL A 124 7.92 -11.15 -6.96
N GLU A 125 8.96 -11.98 -6.95
CA GLU A 125 8.95 -13.26 -7.66
C GLU A 125 7.92 -14.24 -7.09
N ALA A 126 7.71 -14.26 -5.78
CA ALA A 126 6.61 -15.02 -5.17
C ALA A 126 5.24 -14.56 -5.69
N THR A 127 5.10 -13.30 -6.12
CA THR A 127 3.87 -12.82 -6.79
C THR A 127 3.78 -13.20 -8.28
N GLY A 128 4.89 -13.47 -8.95
CA GLY A 128 4.94 -13.88 -10.37
C GLY A 128 4.97 -15.39 -10.58
N LEU A 129 5.35 -16.15 -9.54
CA LEU A 129 5.66 -17.58 -9.58
C LEU A 129 6.66 -17.96 -10.69
N ASP A 130 7.71 -17.17 -10.86
CA ASP A 130 8.81 -17.63 -11.70
C ASP A 130 9.58 -18.71 -10.93
N ILE A 131 9.28 -19.97 -11.23
CA ILE A 131 9.87 -21.14 -10.55
C ILE A 131 11.38 -21.20 -10.85
N ALA A 132 11.82 -20.77 -12.03
CA ALA A 132 13.22 -20.85 -12.43
C ALA A 132 14.07 -19.79 -11.69
N GLN A 133 13.57 -18.56 -11.60
CA GLN A 133 14.24 -17.51 -10.85
C GLN A 133 14.15 -17.75 -9.32
N GLY A 134 12.99 -18.20 -8.82
CA GLY A 134 12.80 -18.51 -7.40
C GLY A 134 13.72 -19.63 -6.89
N LEU A 135 13.96 -20.68 -7.69
CA LEU A 135 14.95 -21.72 -7.38
C LEU A 135 16.39 -21.19 -7.43
N GLY A 136 16.69 -20.23 -8.31
CA GLY A 136 17.99 -19.57 -8.37
C GLY A 136 18.28 -18.70 -7.13
N MET A 137 17.25 -18.03 -6.58
CA MET A 137 17.39 -17.19 -5.38
C MET A 137 17.47 -18.02 -4.08
N LEU A 138 16.85 -19.20 -4.01
CA LEU A 138 17.08 -20.13 -2.90
C LEU A 138 18.57 -20.53 -2.76
N LEU A 139 19.35 -20.40 -3.84
CA LEU A 139 20.79 -20.66 -3.86
C LEU A 139 21.65 -19.39 -3.68
N LYS A 140 21.17 -18.22 -4.13
CA LYS A 140 21.95 -16.96 -4.15
C LYS A 140 21.61 -15.97 -3.03
N GLY A 141 20.45 -16.10 -2.38
CA GLY A 141 19.91 -15.11 -1.44
C GLY A 141 18.95 -14.12 -2.09
N ASP A 142 18.17 -13.41 -1.26
CA ASP A 142 17.19 -12.38 -1.67
C ASP A 142 17.89 -11.05 -1.96
N ASP A 143 17.65 -10.49 -3.15
CA ASP A 143 18.15 -9.17 -3.55
C ASP A 143 17.04 -8.11 -3.48
N SER A 144 17.39 -6.83 -3.68
CA SER A 144 16.42 -5.72 -3.70
C SER A 144 16.13 -5.25 -5.13
N LEU A 145 14.85 -5.31 -5.53
CA LEU A 145 14.37 -4.69 -6.77
C LEU A 145 14.05 -3.22 -6.56
N ALA A 146 14.53 -2.36 -7.46
CA ALA A 146 14.25 -0.93 -7.38
C ALA A 146 12.78 -0.63 -7.74
N LEU A 147 12.13 0.17 -6.90
CA LEU A 147 10.80 0.73 -7.15
C LEU A 147 10.95 1.97 -8.02
N GLN A 148 10.46 1.89 -9.25
CA GLN A 148 10.45 2.99 -10.22
C GLN A 148 9.30 3.96 -9.94
N CYS A 149 8.14 3.45 -9.54
CA CYS A 149 6.98 4.24 -9.15
C CYS A 149 6.02 3.39 -8.31
N THR A 150 5.64 3.87 -7.12
CA THR A 150 4.64 3.18 -6.30
C THR A 150 3.60 4.18 -5.83
N VAL A 151 2.34 3.93 -6.15
CA VAL A 151 1.20 4.79 -5.78
C VAL A 151 -0.01 3.96 -5.39
N ALA A 152 -0.79 4.46 -4.44
CA ALA A 152 -2.13 3.96 -4.22
C ALA A 152 -3.10 5.09 -3.87
N ASP A 153 -4.29 5.05 -4.43
CA ASP A 153 -5.41 5.93 -4.14
C ASP A 153 -6.59 5.06 -3.69
N PHE A 154 -6.97 5.17 -2.43
CA PHE A 154 -8.05 4.43 -1.82
C PHE A 154 -9.25 5.33 -1.53
N SER A 155 -10.44 4.79 -1.77
CA SER A 155 -11.67 5.26 -1.12
C SER A 155 -11.97 4.36 0.08
N ALA A 156 -12.17 4.95 1.25
CA ALA A 156 -12.67 4.27 2.44
C ALA A 156 -14.19 4.45 2.52
N GLU A 157 -14.91 3.36 2.76
CA GLU A 157 -16.33 3.39 3.12
C GLU A 157 -16.57 2.33 4.20
N GLN A 158 -17.12 2.74 5.35
CA GLN A 158 -17.35 1.88 6.51
C GLN A 158 -16.11 1.05 6.90
N GLY A 159 -14.95 1.72 6.96
CA GLY A 159 -13.69 1.08 7.32
C GLY A 159 -13.10 0.14 6.25
N VAL A 160 -13.75 -0.02 5.10
CA VAL A 160 -13.22 -0.81 3.98
C VAL A 160 -12.58 0.11 2.95
N LEU A 161 -11.27 -0.02 2.78
CA LEU A 161 -10.49 0.66 1.76
C LEU A 161 -10.52 -0.16 0.47
N ARG A 162 -10.92 0.48 -0.63
CA ARG A 162 -10.84 -0.08 -1.98
C ARG A 162 -9.96 0.81 -2.86
N PRO A 163 -9.00 0.23 -3.60
CA PRO A 163 -8.14 0.99 -4.48
C PRO A 163 -8.96 1.48 -5.69
N ARG A 164 -8.87 2.78 -5.96
CA ARG A 164 -9.20 3.38 -7.27
C ARG A 164 -8.04 3.24 -8.25
N ALA A 165 -6.82 3.23 -7.70
CA ALA A 165 -5.59 2.85 -8.36
C ALA A 165 -4.63 2.32 -7.29
N PHE A 166 -3.95 1.20 -7.56
CA PHE A 166 -2.85 0.74 -6.73
C PHE A 166 -1.84 0.04 -7.65
N VAL A 167 -0.72 0.72 -7.86
CA VAL A 167 0.28 0.37 -8.85
C VAL A 167 1.66 0.35 -8.19
N VAL A 168 2.40 -0.73 -8.42
CA VAL A 168 3.79 -0.88 -8.00
C VAL A 168 4.62 -1.20 -9.23
N ASP A 169 5.41 -0.23 -9.65
CA ASP A 169 6.30 -0.34 -10.80
C ASP A 169 7.71 -0.66 -10.34
N THR A 170 8.24 -1.80 -10.77
CA THR A 170 9.63 -2.22 -10.49
C THR A 170 10.47 -2.15 -11.76
N THR A 171 11.76 -2.47 -11.67
CA THR A 171 12.61 -2.65 -12.86
C THR A 171 12.18 -3.83 -13.74
N ASP A 172 11.54 -4.82 -13.14
CA ASP A 172 11.19 -6.10 -13.77
C ASP A 172 9.74 -6.10 -14.31
N SER A 173 8.79 -5.66 -13.48
CA SER A 173 7.36 -5.83 -13.75
C SER A 173 6.56 -4.65 -13.22
N LEU A 174 5.40 -4.42 -13.83
CA LEU A 174 4.36 -3.55 -13.30
C LEU A 174 3.32 -4.40 -12.56
N LEU A 175 3.14 -4.17 -11.27
CA LEU A 175 2.13 -4.85 -10.46
C LEU A 175 0.88 -3.97 -10.32
N LEU A 176 -0.26 -4.53 -10.65
CA LEU A 176 -1.59 -3.94 -10.45
C LEU A 176 -2.27 -4.65 -9.30
N VAL A 177 -2.71 -3.89 -8.29
CA VAL A 177 -3.33 -4.44 -7.09
C VAL A 177 -4.80 -4.01 -7.00
N ASP A 178 -5.69 -4.99 -6.88
CA ASP A 178 -7.14 -4.81 -6.72
C ASP A 178 -7.62 -5.50 -5.43
N GLY A 179 -8.88 -5.30 -5.05
CA GLY A 179 -9.52 -5.97 -3.91
C GLY A 179 -9.93 -5.01 -2.81
N SER A 180 -9.74 -5.41 -1.55
CA SER A 180 -10.11 -4.59 -0.40
C SER A 180 -9.27 -4.86 0.84
N ILE A 181 -9.13 -3.81 1.65
CA ILE A 181 -8.52 -3.84 2.99
C ILE A 181 -9.58 -3.37 3.96
N SER A 182 -9.95 -4.20 4.93
CA SER A 182 -10.94 -3.89 5.96
C SER A 182 -10.25 -3.59 7.27
N LEU A 183 -10.35 -2.33 7.71
CA LEU A 183 -9.91 -1.92 9.05
C LEU A 183 -10.93 -2.30 10.13
N ALA A 184 -12.17 -2.59 9.75
CA ALA A 184 -13.21 -3.05 10.66
C ALA A 184 -12.98 -4.49 11.12
N SER A 185 -12.45 -5.33 10.23
CA SER A 185 -12.19 -6.76 10.48
C SER A 185 -10.70 -7.11 10.50
N GLU A 186 -9.82 -6.10 10.46
CA GLU A 186 -8.36 -6.24 10.41
C GLU A 186 -7.88 -7.27 9.37
N GLY A 187 -8.45 -7.21 8.17
CA GLY A 187 -8.22 -8.22 7.14
C GLY A 187 -8.12 -7.65 5.74
N MET A 188 -7.62 -8.46 4.82
CA MET A 188 -7.43 -8.10 3.42
C MET A 188 -7.85 -9.24 2.50
N ASP A 189 -8.31 -8.87 1.31
CA ASP A 189 -8.40 -9.74 0.13
C ASP A 189 -7.92 -8.92 -1.05
N LEU A 190 -6.66 -9.09 -1.41
CA LEU A 190 -6.00 -8.38 -2.49
C LEU A 190 -5.66 -9.36 -3.61
N LYS A 191 -5.77 -8.87 -4.85
CA LYS A 191 -5.36 -9.59 -6.06
C LYS A 191 -4.27 -8.77 -6.74
N ILE A 192 -3.10 -9.37 -6.89
CA ILE A 192 -1.92 -8.79 -7.51
C ILE A 192 -1.78 -9.41 -8.89
N THR A 193 -1.84 -8.57 -9.93
CA THR A 193 -1.61 -8.97 -11.32
C THR A 193 -0.27 -8.40 -11.75
N SER A 194 0.66 -9.26 -12.20
CA SER A 194 1.94 -8.82 -12.75
C SER A 194 1.86 -8.66 -14.27
N LEU A 195 2.39 -7.53 -14.77
CA LEU A 195 2.62 -7.25 -16.17
C LEU A 195 4.14 -7.17 -16.41
N PRO A 196 4.77 -8.24 -16.90
CA PRO A 196 6.21 -8.29 -17.10
C PRO A 196 6.67 -7.34 -18.21
N LYS A 197 7.86 -6.75 -18.04
CA LYS A 197 8.44 -5.79 -19.00
C LYS A 197 9.42 -6.44 -19.97
N ASP A 198 9.84 -7.67 -19.72
CA ASP A 198 10.74 -8.44 -20.55
C ASP A 198 10.21 -9.86 -20.81
N PHE A 199 11.00 -10.64 -21.55
CA PHE A 199 10.66 -12.00 -21.97
C PHE A 199 10.95 -12.99 -20.85
N SER A 200 10.00 -13.88 -20.57
CA SER A 200 10.15 -14.98 -19.61
C SER A 200 9.82 -16.32 -20.29
N PRO A 201 10.76 -17.27 -20.34
CA PRO A 201 10.54 -18.55 -21.02
C PRO A 201 9.54 -19.47 -20.30
N PHE A 202 9.24 -19.22 -19.02
CA PHE A 202 8.33 -20.04 -18.19
C PHE A 202 7.50 -19.19 -17.20
N ALA A 203 6.59 -18.36 -17.71
CA ALA A 203 5.72 -17.55 -16.85
C ALA A 203 4.32 -18.16 -16.70
N LEU A 204 3.87 -18.35 -15.46
CA LEU A 204 2.53 -18.85 -15.16
C LEU A 204 1.44 -17.77 -15.36
N ARG A 205 1.80 -16.47 -15.34
CA ARG A 205 0.90 -15.30 -15.38
C ARG A 205 -0.34 -15.46 -14.48
N THR A 206 -0.15 -16.09 -13.34
CA THR A 206 -1.22 -16.40 -12.40
C THR A 206 -1.32 -15.25 -11.41
N PRO A 207 -2.46 -14.54 -11.32
CA PRO A 207 -2.62 -13.50 -10.31
C PRO A 207 -2.41 -14.10 -8.91
N VAL A 208 -1.75 -13.35 -8.05
CA VAL A 208 -1.52 -13.74 -6.67
C VAL A 208 -2.56 -13.12 -5.77
N ARG A 209 -3.09 -13.92 -4.85
CA ARG A 209 -4.08 -13.55 -3.86
C ARG A 209 -3.43 -13.44 -2.51
N LEU A 210 -3.55 -12.27 -1.89
CA LEU A 210 -3.16 -12.03 -0.51
C LEU A 210 -4.43 -11.91 0.34
N ARG A 211 -4.66 -12.86 1.24
CA ARG A 211 -5.91 -12.98 2.00
C ARG A 211 -5.68 -13.30 3.46
N GLY A 212 -6.55 -12.83 4.34
CA GLY A 212 -6.53 -13.18 5.75
C GLY A 212 -6.47 -11.94 6.62
N SER A 213 -5.98 -12.11 7.85
CA SER A 213 -5.83 -11.00 8.79
C SER A 213 -4.54 -10.21 8.50
N PHE A 214 -4.41 -9.02 9.07
CA PHE A 214 -3.16 -8.25 8.99
C PHE A 214 -1.99 -8.94 9.71
N ALA A 215 -2.28 -9.72 10.75
CA ALA A 215 -1.28 -10.44 11.54
C ALA A 215 -0.84 -11.76 10.89
N ASP A 216 -1.74 -12.39 10.13
CA ASP A 216 -1.51 -13.68 9.48
C ASP A 216 -2.13 -13.68 8.07
N PRO A 217 -1.46 -13.03 7.10
CA PRO A 217 -1.90 -13.06 5.71
C PRO A 217 -1.38 -14.32 5.01
N SER A 218 -2.26 -14.96 4.25
CA SER A 218 -1.95 -16.10 3.39
C SER A 218 -1.77 -15.66 1.94
N VAL A 219 -0.77 -16.24 1.28
CA VAL A 219 -0.51 -16.04 -0.15
C VAL A 219 -0.99 -17.27 -0.91
N SER A 220 -1.80 -17.07 -1.94
CA SER A 220 -2.32 -18.15 -2.78
C SER A 220 -2.38 -17.73 -4.24
N LEU A 221 -2.56 -18.71 -5.12
CA LEU A 221 -2.60 -18.51 -6.55
C LEU A 221 -4.03 -18.52 -7.04
N ASP A 222 -4.37 -17.63 -7.97
CA ASP A 222 -5.68 -17.61 -8.62
C ASP A 222 -5.64 -18.47 -9.88
N PRO A 223 -6.12 -19.73 -9.86
CA PRO A 223 -5.97 -20.65 -10.99
C PRO A 223 -6.78 -20.25 -12.23
N SER A 224 -7.60 -19.19 -12.16
CA SER A 224 -8.45 -18.74 -13.26
C SER A 224 -7.69 -18.45 -14.55
N ARG A 225 -6.45 -17.96 -14.47
CA ARG A 225 -5.57 -17.72 -15.63
C ARG A 225 -4.70 -18.92 -15.99
N LEU A 226 -4.44 -19.82 -15.03
CA LEU A 226 -3.58 -20.99 -15.21
C LEU A 226 -4.30 -22.16 -15.88
N ALA A 227 -5.54 -22.45 -15.47
CA ALA A 227 -6.33 -23.57 -15.97
C ALA A 227 -6.41 -23.66 -17.51
N PRO A 228 -6.71 -22.59 -18.27
CA PRO A 228 -6.74 -22.66 -19.72
C PRO A 228 -5.37 -22.95 -20.35
N ARG A 229 -4.27 -22.45 -19.76
CA ARG A 229 -2.91 -22.71 -20.23
C ARG A 229 -2.51 -24.16 -20.03
N VAL A 230 -2.82 -24.73 -18.86
CA VAL A 230 -2.62 -26.15 -18.57
C VAL A 230 -3.43 -27.02 -19.54
N GLY A 231 -4.69 -26.65 -19.80
CA GLY A 231 -5.53 -27.33 -20.79
C GLY A 231 -4.92 -27.29 -22.20
N ALA A 232 -4.47 -26.13 -22.66
CA ALA A 232 -3.80 -25.98 -23.95
C ALA A 232 -2.49 -26.78 -24.02
N ALA A 233 -1.69 -26.77 -22.95
CA ALA A 233 -0.44 -27.53 -22.86
C ALA A 233 -0.70 -29.03 -22.97
N ALA A 234 -1.73 -29.55 -22.29
CA ALA A 234 -2.12 -30.95 -22.38
C ALA A 234 -2.52 -31.33 -23.81
N VAL A 235 -3.32 -30.52 -24.50
CA VAL A 235 -3.71 -30.76 -25.90
C VAL A 235 -2.49 -30.73 -26.83
N LEU A 236 -1.59 -29.76 -26.67
CA LEU A 236 -0.37 -29.66 -27.47
C LEU A 236 0.59 -30.82 -27.22
N ALA A 237 0.67 -31.32 -25.98
CA ALA A 237 1.48 -32.48 -25.62
C ALA A 237 1.07 -33.75 -26.36
N LEU A 238 -0.22 -33.91 -26.68
CA LEU A 238 -0.73 -35.03 -27.49
C LEU A 238 -0.19 -34.99 -28.93
N LEU A 239 0.11 -33.80 -29.45
CA LEU A 239 0.67 -33.61 -30.79
C LEU A 239 2.20 -33.70 -30.78
N ASN A 240 2.84 -33.00 -29.83
CA ASN A 240 4.29 -32.99 -29.64
C ASN A 240 4.60 -32.64 -28.16
N PRO A 241 5.29 -33.51 -27.40
CA PRO A 241 5.63 -33.24 -26.01
C PRO A 241 6.38 -31.91 -25.78
N VAL A 242 7.20 -31.47 -26.74
CA VAL A 242 7.92 -30.18 -26.66
C VAL A 242 6.96 -29.00 -26.85
N ALA A 243 5.88 -29.16 -27.61
CA ALA A 243 4.88 -28.11 -27.82
C ALA A 243 4.07 -27.78 -26.56
N ALA A 244 4.10 -28.65 -25.53
CA ALA A 244 3.43 -28.42 -24.25
C ALA A 244 3.92 -27.16 -23.51
N VAL A 245 5.13 -26.68 -23.82
CA VAL A 245 5.72 -25.49 -23.19
C VAL A 245 5.18 -24.18 -23.80
N LEU A 246 4.69 -24.22 -25.04
CA LEU A 246 4.28 -23.01 -25.78
C LEU A 246 3.31 -22.09 -25.02
N PRO A 247 2.28 -22.59 -24.30
CA PRO A 247 1.34 -21.74 -23.55
C PRO A 247 1.96 -21.01 -22.34
N PHE A 248 3.17 -21.37 -21.95
CA PHE A 248 3.91 -20.80 -20.82
C PHE A 248 5.05 -19.86 -21.26
N ILE A 249 5.32 -19.76 -22.57
CA ILE A 249 6.26 -18.78 -23.11
C ILE A 249 5.60 -17.41 -23.12
N ASP A 250 6.31 -16.43 -22.59
CA ASP A 250 5.81 -15.10 -22.36
C ASP A 250 6.74 -14.04 -22.98
N PHE A 251 6.20 -13.25 -23.91
CA PHE A 251 6.93 -12.19 -24.60
C PHE A 251 6.82 -10.80 -23.94
N GLY A 252 6.24 -10.72 -22.73
CA GLY A 252 5.99 -9.48 -22.01
C GLY A 252 4.67 -8.81 -22.41
N ASP A 253 4.18 -7.87 -21.60
CA ASP A 253 3.04 -6.99 -21.94
C ASP A 253 3.47 -5.52 -21.91
N THR A 254 4.42 -5.20 -22.78
CA THR A 254 5.19 -3.96 -22.68
C THR A 254 4.36 -2.70 -22.91
N GLU A 255 3.30 -2.76 -23.73
CA GLU A 255 2.43 -1.61 -23.99
C GLU A 255 1.45 -1.34 -22.83
N GLU A 256 0.86 -2.39 -22.24
CA GLU A 256 0.00 -2.22 -21.06
C GLU A 256 0.84 -1.77 -19.86
N ALA A 257 2.02 -2.35 -19.68
CA ALA A 257 2.99 -1.93 -18.67
C ALA A 257 3.36 -0.44 -18.85
N LYS A 258 3.71 0.02 -20.06
CA LYS A 258 4.03 1.44 -20.32
C LYS A 258 2.89 2.38 -19.91
N LYS A 259 1.64 2.08 -20.29
CA LYS A 259 0.48 2.89 -19.91
C LYS A 259 0.29 2.97 -18.40
N GLY A 260 0.47 1.84 -17.72
CA GLY A 260 0.39 1.79 -16.26
C GLY A 260 1.52 2.56 -15.57
N VAL A 261 2.73 2.53 -16.12
CA VAL A 261 3.86 3.36 -15.67
C VAL A 261 3.54 4.85 -15.79
N ASP A 262 3.02 5.29 -16.94
CA ASP A 262 2.67 6.69 -17.16
C ASP A 262 1.58 7.17 -16.19
N ALA A 263 0.53 6.36 -16.01
CA ALA A 263 -0.53 6.62 -15.05
C ALA A 263 0.01 6.66 -13.60
N CYS A 264 0.96 5.79 -13.26
CA CYS A 264 1.62 5.80 -11.95
C CYS A 264 2.37 7.11 -11.72
N ARG A 265 3.18 7.55 -12.68
CA ARG A 265 3.94 8.81 -12.60
C ARG A 265 3.00 10.01 -12.47
N GLU A 266 1.93 10.05 -13.24
CA GLU A 266 0.93 11.10 -13.15
C GLU A 266 0.30 11.17 -11.76
N LEU A 267 -0.14 10.03 -11.22
CA LEU A 267 -0.74 9.99 -9.87
C LEU A 267 0.27 10.37 -8.78
N SER A 268 1.52 9.91 -8.91
CA SER A 268 2.60 10.25 -7.98
C SER A 268 2.84 11.76 -7.92
N ASN A 269 2.90 12.41 -9.09
CA ASN A 269 3.05 13.86 -9.21
C ASN A 269 1.86 14.61 -8.59
N ARG A 270 0.62 14.14 -8.78
CA ARG A 270 -0.58 14.72 -8.15
C ARG A 270 -0.56 14.60 -6.62
N ILE A 271 -0.02 13.50 -6.08
CA ILE A 271 0.12 13.29 -4.63
C ILE A 271 1.20 14.22 -4.07
N ALA A 272 2.31 14.40 -4.78
CA ALA A 272 3.38 15.32 -4.39
C ALA A 272 2.96 16.80 -4.46
N ALA A 273 2.23 17.20 -5.51
CA ALA A 273 1.96 18.60 -5.83
C ALA A 273 0.82 19.26 -5.03
N LYS A 274 -0.08 18.51 -4.37
CA LYS A 274 -1.26 19.13 -3.72
C LYS A 274 -0.82 19.95 -2.50
N PRO A 275 -1.22 21.23 -2.32
CA PRO A 275 -0.91 22.02 -1.13
C PRO A 275 -1.70 21.53 0.10
N LEU A 276 -1.22 21.88 1.30
CA LEU A 276 -1.98 21.71 2.55
C LEU A 276 -3.32 22.45 2.45
N LEU A 277 -4.40 21.89 3.03
CA LEU A 277 -5.55 22.74 3.31
C LEU A 277 -5.14 23.79 4.34
N PRO A 278 -5.50 25.07 4.15
CA PRO A 278 -5.38 26.05 5.21
C PRO A 278 -6.22 25.60 6.41
N ALA A 279 -5.72 25.86 7.62
CA ALA A 279 -6.50 25.63 8.82
C ALA A 279 -7.86 26.37 8.69
N PRO A 280 -9.00 25.74 9.04
CA PRO A 280 -10.27 26.45 9.13
C PRO A 280 -10.08 27.72 9.98
N ALA A 281 -10.45 28.85 9.39
CA ALA A 281 -10.37 30.16 10.05
C ALA A 281 -11.01 30.05 11.44
N ALA A 282 -10.30 30.51 12.48
CA ALA A 282 -10.91 30.64 13.79
C ALA A 282 -12.15 31.51 13.64
N LYS A 283 -13.33 30.95 13.93
CA LYS A 283 -14.56 31.74 13.97
C LYS A 283 -14.35 32.77 15.08
N PRO A 284 -14.44 34.09 14.80
CA PRO A 284 -14.24 35.09 15.84
C PRO A 284 -15.24 34.84 16.97
N PRO A 285 -14.84 35.09 18.24
CA PRO A 285 -15.76 34.95 19.36
C PRO A 285 -16.99 35.81 19.08
N ARG A 286 -18.18 35.24 19.29
CA ARG A 286 -19.42 36.02 19.26
C ARG A 286 -19.26 37.12 20.31
N ALA A 287 -19.26 38.38 19.87
CA ALA A 287 -19.40 39.51 20.77
C ALA A 287 -20.77 39.35 21.47
N GLY A 288 -20.73 39.20 22.79
CA GLY A 288 -21.90 39.29 23.66
C GLY A 288 -22.25 40.74 23.94
#